data_AF-A0A7H1RX99-F1
#
_entry.id   AF-A0A7H1RX99-F1
#
_cell.length_a   1.000
_cell.length_b   1.000
_cell.length_c   1.000
_cell.angle_alpha   90.00
_cell.angle_beta   90.00
_cell.angle_gamma   90.00
#
_symmetry.space_group_name_H-M   'P 1'
#
loop_
_entity.id
_entity.type
_entity.pdbx_description
1 polymer ?
#
loop_
_entity_poly.entity_id
_entity_poly.type
_entity_poly.pdbx_seq_one_letter_code
_entity_poly.pdbx_strand_id
1 'polypeptide(L)'
;MKLIPPARRKRAHLSQLTTTHFHLRHPLVVAFFSFSFPGFGNLMQQRYATAFMLILWELFINTKAHINTGILYSLLGDFEKAKAVLDERWLMFYVAIYMYSIWDSYRGSVDMNKLYLLADREDAPISSIPNGIVLLIRCDEQQWPAVEQLLRGHHALGLAGVHDKQPNR
;
A
#
# COMPACT_ATOMS: atom_id res chain seq x y z
N MET A 1 22.62 -30.50 -10.23
CA MET A 1 21.50 -29.58 -9.95
C MET A 1 22.00 -28.54 -8.96
N LYS A 2 22.22 -27.28 -9.37
CA LYS A 2 22.67 -26.22 -8.45
C LYS A 2 21.51 -25.93 -7.48
N LEU A 3 21.70 -26.23 -6.21
CA LEU A 3 20.76 -25.84 -5.15
C LEU A 3 20.84 -24.33 -5.01
N ILE A 4 19.95 -23.62 -5.68
CA ILE A 4 19.77 -22.18 -5.47
C ILE A 4 19.23 -22.05 -4.04
N PRO A 5 19.93 -21.34 -3.12
CA PRO A 5 19.43 -21.14 -1.77
C PRO A 5 18.06 -20.44 -1.83
N PRO A 6 17.13 -20.73 -0.91
CA PRO A 6 15.80 -20.12 -0.93
C PRO A 6 15.93 -18.59 -0.88
N ALA A 7 15.30 -17.91 -1.84
CA ALA A 7 15.35 -16.46 -1.94
C ALA A 7 14.85 -15.81 -0.64
N ARG A 8 15.67 -14.94 -0.04
CA ARG A 8 15.35 -14.29 1.24
C ARG A 8 14.42 -13.11 1.06
N ARG A 9 14.42 -12.50 -0.13
CA ARG A 9 13.72 -11.25 -0.45
C ARG A 9 12.62 -11.49 -1.49
N LYS A 10 11.52 -10.73 -1.42
CA LYS A 10 10.38 -10.84 -2.35
C LYS A 10 10.41 -9.69 -3.36
N ARG A 11 10.09 -9.96 -4.64
CA ARG A 11 9.98 -8.94 -5.71
C ARG A 11 8.67 -8.14 -5.67
N ALA A 12 7.66 -8.65 -4.99
CA ALA A 12 6.40 -7.95 -4.76
C ALA A 12 5.85 -8.38 -3.39
N HIS A 13 5.21 -7.44 -2.69
CA HIS A 13 4.43 -7.78 -1.51
C HIS A 13 2.95 -7.72 -1.87
N LEU A 14 2.37 -8.92 -1.96
CA LEU A 14 0.97 -9.14 -2.24
C LEU A 14 0.24 -9.38 -0.91
N SER A 15 -0.67 -8.47 -0.57
CA SER A 15 -1.63 -8.59 0.51
C SER A 15 -3.03 -8.56 -0.07
N GLN A 16 -4.02 -9.12 0.63
CA GLN A 16 -5.42 -9.11 0.23
C GLN A 16 -5.95 -7.69 -0.05
N LEU A 17 -5.40 -6.70 0.67
CA LEU A 17 -5.81 -5.30 0.56
C LEU A 17 -4.88 -4.48 -0.35
N THR A 18 -3.67 -4.96 -0.64
CA THR A 18 -2.69 -4.15 -1.37
C THR A 18 -1.67 -5.01 -2.09
N THR A 19 -1.51 -4.74 -3.38
CA THR A 19 -0.44 -5.28 -4.21
C THR A 19 0.63 -4.21 -4.39
N THR A 20 1.75 -4.36 -3.72
CA THR A 20 2.91 -3.46 -3.89
C THR A 20 3.92 -4.10 -4.81
N HIS A 21 4.02 -3.56 -6.02
CA HIS A 21 5.06 -3.93 -6.98
C HIS A 21 6.28 -3.05 -6.75
N PHE A 22 7.42 -3.67 -6.42
CA PHE A 22 8.68 -2.96 -6.39
C PHE A 22 9.12 -2.73 -7.83
N HIS A 23 9.14 -1.46 -8.24
CA HIS A 23 9.64 -1.03 -9.54
C HIS A 23 10.72 0.01 -9.32
N LEU A 24 11.78 -0.02 -10.13
CA LEU A 24 12.85 0.95 -10.04
C LEU A 24 12.33 2.34 -10.42
N ARG A 25 12.41 3.31 -9.51
CA ARG A 25 11.95 4.68 -9.77
C ARG A 25 13.05 5.67 -9.46
N HIS A 26 13.15 6.73 -10.24
CA HIS A 26 14.10 7.80 -9.89
C HIS A 26 13.59 8.53 -8.64
N PRO A 27 14.35 8.58 -7.53
CA PRO A 27 13.84 9.08 -6.25
C PRO A 27 13.50 10.57 -6.29
N LEU A 28 14.14 11.34 -7.17
CA LEU A 28 13.78 12.76 -7.37
C LEU A 28 12.41 12.93 -8.01
N VAL A 29 11.97 12.00 -8.86
CA VAL A 29 10.62 12.07 -9.47
C VAL A 29 9.57 11.87 -8.38
N VAL A 30 9.78 10.91 -7.49
CA VAL A 30 8.88 10.69 -6.34
C VAL A 30 8.84 11.91 -5.43
N ALA A 31 10.00 12.50 -5.12
CA ALA A 31 10.09 13.73 -4.34
C ALA A 31 9.38 14.91 -5.01
N PHE A 32 9.51 15.05 -6.33
CA PHE A 32 8.83 16.08 -7.11
C PHE A 32 7.30 15.98 -7.01
N PHE A 33 6.75 14.77 -7.12
CA PHE A 33 5.30 14.59 -6.93
C PHE A 33 4.86 14.86 -5.49
N SER A 34 5.65 14.48 -4.48
CA SER A 34 5.37 14.87 -3.09
C SER A 34 5.48 16.38 -2.85
N PHE A 35 6.32 17.09 -3.61
CA PHE A 35 6.39 18.55 -3.60
C PHE A 35 5.14 19.16 -4.24
N SER A 36 4.66 18.63 -5.37
CA SER A 36 3.42 19.13 -5.97
C SER A 36 2.23 19.04 -5.01
N PHE A 37 2.12 17.93 -4.27
CA PHE A 37 1.09 17.76 -3.27
C PHE A 37 1.52 16.74 -2.20
N PRO A 38 1.51 17.09 -0.90
CA PRO A 38 1.87 16.16 0.15
C PRO A 38 1.04 14.87 0.09
N GLY A 39 1.74 13.73 0.04
CA GLY A 39 1.12 12.39 -0.08
C GLY A 39 1.15 11.81 -1.48
N PHE A 40 1.34 12.59 -2.56
CA PHE A 40 1.42 12.04 -3.92
C PHE A 40 2.67 11.18 -4.15
N GLY A 41 3.82 11.55 -3.59
CA GLY A 41 5.02 10.70 -3.66
C GLY A 41 4.81 9.34 -2.98
N ASN A 42 4.12 9.33 -1.84
CA ASN A 42 3.74 8.09 -1.16
C ASN A 42 2.71 7.27 -1.95
N LEU A 43 1.81 7.93 -2.68
CA LEU A 43 0.84 7.28 -3.57
C LEU A 43 1.54 6.56 -4.74
N MET A 44 2.55 7.20 -5.35
CA MET A 44 3.38 6.59 -6.39
C MET A 44 4.13 5.34 -5.92
N GLN A 45 4.38 5.23 -4.61
CA GLN A 45 5.04 4.09 -3.98
C GLN A 45 4.08 3.00 -3.53
N GLN A 46 2.78 3.11 -3.87
CA GLN A 46 1.72 2.20 -3.42
C GLN A 46 1.58 2.18 -1.88
N ARG A 47 2.06 3.23 -1.17
CA ARG A 47 1.88 3.40 0.28
C ARG A 47 0.57 4.14 0.56
N TYR A 48 -0.54 3.50 0.21
CA TYR A 48 -1.87 4.13 0.21
C TYR A 48 -2.29 4.71 1.56
N ALA A 49 -2.09 3.99 2.66
CA ALA A 49 -2.48 4.46 4.00
C ALA A 49 -1.78 5.78 4.38
N THR A 50 -0.46 5.85 4.18
CA THR A 50 0.33 7.07 4.44
C THR A 50 -0.03 8.19 3.46
N ALA A 51 -0.23 7.86 2.19
CA ALA A 51 -0.62 8.82 1.18
C ALA A 51 -1.96 9.49 1.52
N PHE A 52 -3.00 8.71 1.82
CA PHE A 52 -4.32 9.25 2.17
C PHE A 52 -4.28 10.03 3.48
N MET A 53 -3.55 9.55 4.48
CA MET A 53 -3.39 10.28 5.74
C MET A 53 -2.77 11.67 5.51
N LEU A 54 -1.70 11.76 4.72
CA LEU A 54 -1.06 13.04 4.39
C LEU A 54 -1.96 13.95 3.56
N ILE A 55 -2.69 13.42 2.57
CA ILE A 55 -3.64 14.18 1.75
C ILE A 55 -4.78 14.75 2.60
N LEU A 56 -5.36 13.96 3.50
CA LEU A 56 -6.41 14.44 4.40
C LEU A 56 -5.89 15.51 5.36
N TRP A 57 -4.67 15.33 5.85
CA TRP A 57 -4.02 16.27 6.76
C TRP A 57 -3.69 17.60 6.08
N GLU A 58 -3.23 17.54 4.83
CA GLU A 58 -3.01 18.69 3.96
C GLU A 58 -4.27 19.53 3.80
N LEU A 59 -5.40 18.89 3.48
CA LEU A 59 -6.70 19.57 3.33
C LEU A 59 -7.16 20.20 4.65
N PHE A 60 -6.97 19.50 5.76
CA PHE A 60 -7.35 19.99 7.09
C PHE A 60 -6.56 21.23 7.48
N ILE A 61 -5.22 21.19 7.37
CA ILE A 61 -4.37 22.33 7.73
C ILE A 61 -4.57 23.48 6.76
N ASN A 62 -4.69 23.23 5.46
CA ASN A 62 -4.94 24.27 4.47
C ASN A 62 -6.20 25.09 4.81
N THR A 63 -7.25 24.39 5.24
CA THR A 63 -8.51 25.02 5.68
C THR A 63 -8.31 25.84 6.97
N LYS A 64 -7.55 25.32 7.95
CA LYS A 64 -7.31 26.01 9.23
C LYS A 64 -6.36 27.20 9.13
N ALA A 65 -5.36 27.11 8.25
CA ALA A 65 -4.36 28.17 8.03
C ALA A 65 -4.84 29.25 7.05
N HIS A 66 -6.00 29.07 6.39
CA HIS A 66 -6.50 29.93 5.32
C HIS A 66 -5.48 30.14 4.18
N ILE A 67 -4.68 29.10 3.87
CA ILE A 67 -3.58 29.19 2.88
C ILE A 67 -4.10 29.61 1.50
N ASN A 68 -5.23 29.07 1.05
CA ASN A 68 -5.78 29.42 -0.27
C ASN A 68 -6.13 30.91 -0.38
N THR A 69 -6.70 31.50 0.67
CA THR A 69 -7.02 32.93 0.72
C THR A 69 -5.75 33.78 0.82
N GLY A 70 -4.76 33.33 1.60
CA GLY A 70 -3.45 33.98 1.67
C GLY A 70 -2.72 34.00 0.33
N ILE A 71 -2.77 32.90 -0.44
CA ILE A 71 -2.22 32.82 -1.80
C ILE A 71 -2.94 33.80 -2.73
N LEU A 72 -4.28 33.85 -2.68
CA LEU A 72 -5.06 34.78 -3.50
C LEU A 72 -4.65 36.24 -3.26
N TYR A 73 -4.57 36.68 -1.99
CA TYR A 73 -4.13 38.04 -1.67
C TYR A 73 -2.67 38.30 -2.05
N SER A 74 -1.80 37.30 -1.90
CA SER A 74 -0.39 37.40 -2.32
C SER A 74 -0.25 37.57 -3.83
N LEU A 75 -1.06 36.87 -4.62
CA LEU A 75 -1.07 37.00 -6.10
C LEU A 75 -1.65 38.34 -6.57
N LEU A 76 -2.56 38.93 -5.79
CA LEU A 76 -3.09 40.28 -6.02
C LEU A 76 -2.11 41.40 -5.61
N GLY A 77 -0.99 41.05 -4.98
CA GLY A 77 0.00 42.01 -4.45
C GLY A 77 -0.37 42.65 -3.12
N ASP A 78 -1.46 42.22 -2.47
CA ASP A 78 -1.92 42.76 -1.18
C ASP A 78 -1.34 41.91 -0.02
N PHE A 79 -0.05 42.11 0.24
CA PHE A 79 0.69 41.33 1.24
C PHE A 79 0.25 41.60 2.68
N GLU A 80 -0.28 42.79 2.96
CA GLU A 80 -0.80 43.15 4.29
C GLU A 80 -2.04 42.32 4.61
N LYS A 81 -3.00 42.24 3.66
CA LYS A 81 -4.15 41.35 3.84
C LYS A 81 -3.78 39.88 3.84
N ALA A 82 -2.80 39.47 3.03
CA ALA A 82 -2.33 38.10 3.01
C ALA A 82 -1.82 37.65 4.39
N LYS A 83 -0.99 38.47 5.05
CA LYS A 83 -0.48 38.18 6.40
C LYS A 83 -1.58 38.19 7.45
N ALA A 84 -2.52 39.13 7.36
CA ALA A 84 -3.61 39.26 8.35
C ALA A 84 -4.59 38.06 8.33
N VAL A 85 -4.75 37.40 7.18
CA VAL A 85 -5.68 36.28 7.00
C VAL A 85 -5.03 34.93 7.31
N LEU A 86 -3.71 34.82 7.21
CA LEU A 86 -2.98 33.59 7.48
C LEU A 86 -2.84 33.34 8.99
N ASP A 87 -3.17 32.13 9.42
CA ASP A 87 -2.84 31.69 10.79
C ASP A 87 -1.40 31.14 10.84
N GLU A 88 -0.50 31.92 11.43
CA GLU A 88 0.93 31.61 11.55
C GLU A 88 1.20 30.27 12.24
N ARG A 89 0.38 29.88 13.23
CA ARG A 89 0.59 28.64 13.99
C ARG A 89 0.33 27.42 13.12
N TRP A 90 -0.77 27.44 12.37
CA TRP A 90 -1.09 26.37 11.44
C TRP A 90 -0.14 26.35 10.23
N LEU A 91 0.33 27.52 9.78
CA LEU A 91 1.27 27.63 8.67
C LEU A 91 2.65 27.05 9.02
N MET A 92 3.18 27.28 10.23
CA MET A 92 4.44 26.65 10.66
C MET A 92 4.32 25.12 10.69
N PHE A 93 3.18 24.61 11.18
CA PHE A 93 2.91 23.17 11.20
C PHE A 93 2.78 22.59 9.79
N TYR A 94 2.13 23.32 8.88
CA TYR A 94 2.03 22.98 7.46
C TYR A 94 3.42 22.76 6.85
N VAL A 95 4.34 23.74 7.01
CA VAL A 95 5.69 23.66 6.44
C VAL A 95 6.46 22.45 6.97
N ALA A 96 6.35 22.15 8.27
CA ALA A 96 7.01 20.99 8.87
C ALA A 96 6.55 19.66 8.26
N ILE A 97 5.23 19.48 8.12
CA ILE A 97 4.64 18.25 7.54
C ILE A 97 4.90 18.15 6.05
N TYR A 98 4.86 19.29 5.36
CA TYR A 98 5.18 19.38 3.93
C TYR A 98 6.61 18.88 3.66
N MET A 99 7.59 19.39 4.41
CA MET A 99 8.98 18.93 4.32
C MET A 99 9.15 17.45 4.70
N TYR A 100 8.43 16.99 5.74
CA TYR A 100 8.42 15.59 6.13
C TYR A 100 7.89 14.68 5.03
N SER A 101 6.80 15.06 4.35
CA SER A 101 6.19 14.29 3.25
C SER A 101 7.15 14.11 2.07
N ILE A 102 7.88 15.15 1.70
CA ILE A 102 8.90 15.08 0.64
C ILE A 102 10.02 14.12 1.07
N TRP A 103 10.55 14.30 2.27
CA TRP A 103 11.62 13.47 2.81
C TRP A 103 11.24 11.99 2.92
N ASP A 104 10.09 11.68 3.53
CA ASP A 104 9.58 10.31 3.70
C ASP A 104 9.41 9.61 2.36
N SER A 105 8.83 10.30 1.37
CA SER A 105 8.68 9.75 0.02
C SER A 105 10.04 9.52 -0.67
N TYR A 106 11.00 10.44 -0.53
CA TYR A 106 12.34 10.30 -1.12
C TYR A 106 13.10 9.11 -0.52
N ARG A 107 13.18 9.05 0.80
CA ARG A 107 13.81 7.94 1.55
C ARG A 107 13.16 6.61 1.22
N GLY A 108 11.82 6.56 1.23
CA GLY A 108 11.06 5.38 0.85
C GLY A 108 11.42 4.88 -0.54
N SER A 109 11.69 5.78 -1.50
CA SER A 109 12.01 5.41 -2.88
C SER A 109 13.39 4.80 -2.98
N VAL A 110 14.35 5.39 -2.27
CA VAL A 110 15.73 4.90 -2.22
C VAL A 110 15.76 3.49 -1.61
N ASP A 111 15.04 3.27 -0.52
CA ASP A 111 15.02 1.98 0.15
C ASP A 111 14.28 0.92 -0.68
N MET A 112 13.16 1.28 -1.32
CA MET A 112 12.45 0.40 -2.24
C MET A 112 13.32 -0.02 -3.44
N ASN A 113 14.10 0.90 -4.01
CA ASN A 113 15.02 0.61 -5.10
C ASN A 113 16.14 -0.34 -4.67
N LYS A 114 16.70 -0.17 -3.46
CA LYS A 114 17.71 -1.11 -2.93
C LYS A 114 17.12 -2.51 -2.78
N LEU A 115 15.90 -2.63 -2.24
CA LEU A 115 15.21 -3.91 -2.11
C LEU A 115 14.97 -4.55 -3.46
N TYR A 116 14.53 -3.76 -4.45
CA TYR A 116 14.34 -4.22 -5.82
C TYR A 116 15.64 -4.78 -6.42
N LEU A 117 16.76 -4.03 -6.36
CA LEU A 117 18.06 -4.46 -6.89
C LEU A 117 18.57 -5.75 -6.22
N LEU A 118 18.31 -5.91 -4.92
CA LEU A 118 18.71 -7.11 -4.19
C LEU A 118 17.85 -8.32 -4.57
N ALA A 119 16.54 -8.14 -4.72
CA ALA A 119 15.62 -9.19 -5.17
C ALA A 119 15.82 -9.56 -6.66
N ASP A 120 16.30 -8.61 -7.46
CA ASP A 120 16.68 -8.85 -8.85
C ASP A 120 17.92 -9.76 -8.93
N ARG A 121 18.98 -9.42 -8.19
CA ARG A 121 20.22 -10.23 -8.07
C ARG A 121 20.02 -11.64 -7.54
N GLU A 122 19.00 -11.87 -6.71
CA GLU A 122 18.69 -13.19 -6.12
C GLU A 122 17.78 -14.04 -7.03
N ASP A 123 17.35 -13.53 -8.20
CA ASP A 123 16.32 -14.16 -9.04
C ASP A 123 15.08 -14.60 -8.25
N ALA A 124 14.69 -13.77 -7.29
CA ALA A 124 13.65 -14.12 -6.34
C ALA A 124 12.30 -14.33 -7.05
N PRO A 125 11.59 -15.46 -6.81
CA PRO A 125 10.30 -15.70 -7.42
C PRO A 125 9.26 -14.69 -6.91
N ILE A 126 8.29 -14.37 -7.76
CA ILE A 126 7.11 -13.61 -7.33
C ILE A 126 6.30 -14.55 -6.42
N SER A 127 6.19 -14.20 -5.14
CA SER A 127 5.40 -15.03 -4.21
C SER A 127 3.95 -15.04 -4.66
N SER A 128 3.40 -16.20 -5.00
CA SER A 128 1.97 -16.37 -5.21
C SER A 128 1.25 -16.12 -3.88
N ILE A 129 0.11 -15.44 -3.92
CA ILE A 129 -0.76 -15.34 -2.76
C ILE A 129 -1.28 -16.76 -2.49
N PRO A 130 -1.23 -17.27 -1.24
CA PRO A 130 -1.87 -18.54 -0.90
C PRO A 130 -3.39 -18.34 -0.90
N ASN A 131 -3.98 -18.16 -2.07
CA ASN A 131 -5.41 -18.00 -2.27
C ASN A 131 -6.06 -19.38 -2.38
N GLY A 132 -5.98 -20.15 -1.30
CA GLY A 132 -6.89 -21.27 -1.09
C GLY A 132 -8.03 -20.80 -0.19
N ILE A 133 -9.24 -20.68 -0.71
CA ILE A 133 -10.43 -20.60 0.14
C ILE A 133 -10.72 -22.03 0.60
N VAL A 134 -10.61 -22.28 1.91
CA VAL A 134 -11.00 -23.56 2.50
C VAL A 134 -12.47 -23.45 2.89
N LEU A 135 -13.33 -24.19 2.19
CA LEU A 135 -14.74 -24.33 2.56
C LEU A 135 -14.92 -25.57 3.42
N LEU A 136 -15.45 -25.39 4.64
CA LEU A 136 -15.89 -26.50 5.49
C LEU A 136 -17.38 -26.73 5.25
N ILE A 137 -17.72 -27.84 4.62
CA ILE A 137 -19.11 -28.25 4.34
C ILE A 137 -19.35 -29.53 5.12
N ARG A 138 -20.29 -29.50 6.07
CA ARG A 138 -20.79 -30.73 6.71
C ARG A 138 -21.77 -31.38 5.74
N CYS A 139 -21.47 -32.60 5.34
CA CYS A 139 -22.23 -33.38 4.37
C CYS A 139 -22.42 -34.79 4.93
N ASP A 140 -23.60 -35.40 4.73
CA ASP A 140 -23.83 -36.78 5.11
C ASP A 140 -23.07 -37.74 4.17
N GLU A 141 -22.74 -38.94 4.62
CA GLU A 141 -21.89 -39.88 3.88
C GLU A 141 -22.50 -40.27 2.52
N GLN A 142 -23.84 -40.34 2.44
CA GLN A 142 -24.57 -40.59 1.20
C GLN A 142 -24.49 -39.44 0.19
N GLN A 143 -24.25 -38.21 0.64
CA GLN A 143 -24.25 -37.00 -0.21
C GLN A 143 -22.83 -36.60 -0.68
N TRP A 144 -21.79 -37.20 -0.10
CA TRP A 144 -20.38 -36.97 -0.44
C TRP A 144 -20.05 -37.03 -1.94
N PRO A 145 -20.42 -38.08 -2.70
CA PRO A 145 -20.02 -38.19 -4.10
C PRO A 145 -20.58 -37.06 -4.98
N ALA A 146 -21.79 -36.56 -4.65
CA ALA A 146 -22.39 -35.43 -5.36
C ALA A 146 -21.65 -34.11 -5.09
N VAL A 147 -21.25 -33.88 -3.83
CA VAL A 147 -20.49 -32.69 -3.45
C VAL A 147 -19.09 -32.70 -4.06
N GLU A 148 -18.42 -33.84 -4.06
CA GLU A 148 -17.11 -33.99 -4.70
C GLU A 148 -17.17 -33.70 -6.21
N GLN A 149 -18.16 -34.24 -6.90
CA GLN A 149 -18.35 -33.99 -8.34
C GLN A 149 -18.63 -32.52 -8.64
N LEU A 150 -19.48 -31.86 -7.84
CA LEU A 150 -19.79 -30.44 -7.97
C LEU A 150 -18.54 -29.57 -7.75
N LEU A 151 -17.79 -29.81 -6.68
CA LEU A 151 -16.60 -29.03 -6.34
C LEU A 151 -15.46 -29.24 -7.34
N ARG A 152 -15.24 -30.47 -7.82
CA ARG A 152 -14.29 -30.74 -8.91
C ARG A 152 -14.72 -30.05 -10.21
N GLY A 153 -16.03 -30.00 -10.50
CA GLY A 153 -16.58 -29.27 -11.64
C GLY A 153 -16.36 -27.76 -11.58
N HIS A 154 -16.26 -27.20 -10.37
CA HIS A 154 -15.94 -25.79 -10.13
C HIS A 154 -14.44 -25.52 -9.86
N HIS A 155 -13.55 -26.42 -10.28
CA HIS A 155 -12.09 -26.26 -10.15
C HIS A 155 -11.59 -26.11 -8.71
N ALA A 156 -12.17 -26.84 -7.75
CA ALA A 156 -11.65 -26.89 -6.39
C ALA A 156 -10.18 -27.37 -6.37
N LEU A 157 -9.35 -26.64 -5.63
CA LEU A 157 -7.89 -26.82 -5.59
C LEU A 157 -7.45 -28.08 -4.81
N GLY A 158 -8.30 -28.55 -3.90
CA GLY A 158 -8.11 -29.77 -3.12
C GLY A 158 -9.35 -30.11 -2.29
N LEU A 159 -9.57 -31.39 -2.02
CA LEU A 159 -10.66 -31.90 -1.18
C LEU A 159 -10.09 -32.81 -0.10
N ALA A 160 -10.57 -32.66 1.13
CA ALA A 160 -10.24 -33.53 2.25
C ALA A 160 -11.51 -33.86 3.03
N GLY A 161 -11.83 -35.15 3.16
CA GLY A 161 -12.94 -35.64 3.98
C GLY A 161 -12.42 -36.05 5.36
N VAL A 162 -13.09 -35.61 6.43
CA VAL A 162 -12.87 -36.11 7.79
C VAL A 162 -14.09 -36.94 8.16
N HIS A 163 -13.90 -38.24 8.32
CA HIS A 163 -14.96 -39.15 8.77
C HIS A 163 -14.93 -39.22 10.30
N ASP A 164 -16.04 -38.85 10.94
CA ASP A 164 -16.19 -39.06 12.38
C ASP A 164 -16.21 -40.57 12.67
N LYS A 165 -15.20 -41.07 13.37
CA LYS A 165 -15.26 -42.43 13.93
C LYS A 165 -16.39 -42.46 14.95
N GLN A 166 -17.39 -43.31 14.72
CA GLN A 166 -18.44 -43.54 15.71
C GLN A 166 -17.80 -43.92 17.06
N PRO A 167 -18.22 -43.29 18.18
CA PRO A 167 -17.74 -43.69 19.49
C PRO A 167 -18.18 -45.14 19.71
N ASN A 168 -17.18 -46.02 19.80
CA ASN A 168 -17.32 -47.44 20.02
C ASN A 168 -18.25 -47.64 21.22
N ARG A 169 -19.44 -48.19 20.96
CA ARG A 169 -20.45 -48.48 21.98
C ARG A 169 -20.14 -49.81 22.66
#